data_AF-A0A7N0UJR2-F1
#
_entry.id   AF-A0A7N0UJR2-F1
#
_cell.length_a   1.000
_cell.length_b   1.000
_cell.length_c   1.000
_cell.angle_alpha   90.00
_cell.angle_beta   90.00
_cell.angle_gamma   90.00
#
_symmetry.space_group_name_H-M   'P 1'
#
loop_
_entity.id
_entity.type
_entity.pdbx_description
1 polymer ?
#
loop_
_entity_poly.entity_id
_entity_poly.type
_entity_poly.pdbx_seq_one_letter_code
_entity_poly.pdbx_strand_id
1 'polypeptide(L)' 'AEGGKVVLLPIPLGTAIFLVHHIHAFTIHVTVLILLLKGVLFARSSRLILDKANLGFRFPCNGPGRGETC' A
#
# COMPACT_ATOMS: atom_id res chain seq x y z
N ALA A 1 -37.69 1.83 -7.08
CA ALA A 1 -37.59 2.87 -6.03
C ALA A 1 -38.46 2.42 -4.88
N GLU A 2 -37.87 2.05 -3.75
CA GLU A 2 -38.62 1.73 -2.54
C GLU A 2 -38.60 3.01 -1.67
N GLY A 3 -39.77 3.54 -1.31
CA GLY A 3 -39.88 4.72 -0.43
C GLY A 3 -39.31 6.03 -0.97
N GLY A 4 -39.49 6.34 -2.26
CA GLY A 4 -39.03 7.61 -2.85
C GLY A 4 -37.50 7.73 -3.05
N LYS A 5 -36.75 6.68 -2.71
CA LYS A 5 -35.30 6.61 -2.90
C LYS A 5 -34.98 5.91 -4.20
N VAL A 6 -34.09 6.51 -5.00
CA VAL A 6 -33.64 5.87 -6.23
C VAL A 6 -32.58 4.83 -5.89
N VAL A 7 -32.92 3.56 -6.14
CA VAL A 7 -32.15 2.39 -5.68
C VAL A 7 -30.93 2.13 -6.57
N LEU A 8 -31.05 2.39 -7.87
CA LEU A 8 -29.95 2.33 -8.83
C LEU A 8 -30.30 3.23 -10.02
N LEU A 9 -29.41 4.16 -10.36
CA LEU A 9 -29.50 5.00 -11.55
C LEU A 9 -28.35 4.65 -12.50
N PRO A 10 -28.53 4.81 -13.81
CA PRO A 10 -27.41 4.76 -14.74
C PRO A 10 -26.40 5.86 -14.37
N ILE A 11 -25.17 5.47 -14.04
CA ILE A 11 -24.08 6.39 -13.71
C ILE A 11 -23.40 6.77 -15.04
N PRO A 12 -23.50 8.03 -15.50
CA PRO A 12 -22.84 8.44 -16.73
C PRO A 12 -21.32 8.41 -16.53
N LEU A 13 -20.62 7.62 -17.35
CA LEU A 13 -19.16 7.60 -17.39
C LEU A 13 -18.63 8.84 -18.11
N GLY A 14 -18.39 9.91 -17.35
CA GLY A 14 -17.69 11.10 -17.81
C GLY A 14 -16.17 11.03 -17.53
N THR A 15 -15.42 11.99 -18.08
CA THR A 15 -13.97 12.13 -17.90
C THR A 15 -13.54 12.14 -16.42
N ALA A 16 -14.39 12.67 -15.53
CA ALA A 16 -14.13 12.68 -14.09
C ALA A 16 -14.03 11.27 -13.48
N ILE A 17 -14.85 10.31 -13.92
CA ILE A 17 -14.82 8.94 -13.41
C ILE A 17 -13.55 8.21 -13.87
N PHE A 18 -13.08 8.47 -15.09
CA PHE A 18 -11.81 7.93 -15.58
C PHE A 18 -10.62 8.39 -14.73
N LEU A 19 -10.55 9.70 -14.42
CA LEU A 19 -9.49 10.25 -13.58
C LEU A 19 -9.52 9.68 -12.16
N VAL A 20 -10.71 9.62 -11.54
CA VAL A 20 -10.86 9.06 -10.19
C VAL A 20 -10.50 7.57 -10.16
N HIS A 21 -10.89 6.81 -11.18
CA HIS A 21 -10.52 5.40 -11.27
C HIS A 21 -9.00 5.22 -11.38
N HIS A 22 -8.31 6.07 -12.14
CA HIS A 22 -6.86 6.01 -12.24
C HIS A 22 -6.16 6.38 -10.93
N ILE A 23 -6.66 7.39 -10.21
CA ILE A 23 -6.16 7.76 -8.88
C ILE A 23 -6.34 6.58 -7.90
N HIS A 24 -7.51 5.95 -7.90
CA HIS A 24 -7.79 4.82 -7.04
C HIS A 24 -6.88 3.62 -7.36
N ALA A 25 -6.69 3.31 -8.64
CA ALA A 25 -5.76 2.29 -9.09
C ALA A 25 -4.32 2.60 -8.63
N PHE A 26 -3.88 3.86 -8.79
CA PHE A 26 -2.56 4.29 -8.32
C PHE A 26 -2.39 4.11 -6.80
N THR A 27 -3.37 4.52 -6.00
CA THR A 27 -3.35 4.33 -4.54
C THR A 27 -3.31 2.84 -4.16
N ILE A 28 -4.06 1.98 -4.85
CA ILE A 28 -3.99 0.52 -4.62
C ILE A 28 -2.61 -0.02 -4.99
N HIS A 29 -2.06 0.36 -6.13
CA HIS A 29 -0.74 -0.10 -6.54
C HIS A 29 0.36 0.34 -5.56
N VAL A 30 0.31 1.57 -5.06
CA VAL A 30 1.28 2.08 -4.07
C VAL A 30 1.14 1.37 -2.73
N THR A 31 -0.09 1.14 -2.25
CA THR A 31 -0.31 0.41 -0.99
C THR A 31 0.16 -1.03 -1.08
N VAL A 32 -0.13 -1.74 -2.18
CA VAL A 32 0.39 -3.10 -2.42
C VAL A 32 1.91 -3.09 -2.52
N LEU A 33 2.50 -2.13 -3.21
CA LEU A 33 3.97 -2.02 -3.32
C LEU A 33 4.63 -1.82 -1.95
N ILE A 34 4.09 -0.95 -1.11
CA ILE A 34 4.71 -0.61 0.17
C ILE A 34 4.45 -1.67 1.24
N LEU A 35 3.20 -2.11 1.40
CA LEU A 35 2.80 -3.03 2.46
C LEU A 35 3.12 -4.47 2.09
N LEU A 36 2.70 -4.90 0.90
CA LEU A 36 2.83 -6.30 0.50
C LEU A 36 4.23 -6.57 -0.05
N LEU A 37 4.73 -5.73 -0.96
CA LEU A 37 5.99 -6.03 -1.65
C LEU A 37 7.22 -5.66 -0.82
N LYS A 38 7.31 -4.43 -0.33
CA LYS A 38 8.47 -3.95 0.44
C LYS A 38 8.38 -4.34 1.92
N GLY A 39 7.17 -4.41 2.49
CA GLY A 39 6.95 -4.85 3.87
C GLY A 39 7.13 -6.36 4.06
N VAL A 40 6.46 -7.20 3.27
CA VAL A 40 6.47 -8.66 3.48
C VAL A 40 7.70 -9.35 2.89
N LEU A 41 8.10 -9.05 1.64
CA LEU A 41 9.25 -9.76 1.04
C LEU A 41 10.57 -9.39 1.71
N PHE A 42 10.73 -8.13 2.12
CA PHE A 42 11.94 -7.64 2.79
C PHE A 42 11.89 -7.78 4.33
N ALA A 43 10.90 -8.50 4.88
CA ALA A 43 10.81 -8.78 6.32
C ALA A 43 11.84 -9.81 6.80
N ARG A 44 12.17 -10.82 5.98
CA ARG A 44 13.10 -11.89 6.38
C ARG A 44 14.57 -11.56 6.11
N SER A 45 14.87 -11.00 4.94
CA SER A 45 16.24 -10.66 4.54
C SER A 45 16.22 -9.51 3.55
N SER A 46 17.11 -8.53 3.74
CA SER A 46 17.32 -7.42 2.83
C SER A 46 18.80 -7.33 2.46
N ARG A 47 19.14 -6.73 1.31
CA ARG A 47 20.56 -6.50 0.95
C ARG A 47 21.30 -5.65 2.00
N LEU A 48 20.59 -4.80 2.74
CA LEU A 48 21.16 -3.93 3.78
C LEU A 48 21.30 -4.65 5.14
N ILE A 49 20.32 -5.45 5.52
CA ILE A 49 20.25 -6.22 6.77
C ILE A 49 19.86 -7.65 6.41
N LEU A 50 20.86 -8.53 6.36
CA LEU A 50 20.70 -9.93 5.96
C LEU A 50 19.91 -10.74 7.00
N ASP A 51 19.98 -10.33 8.26
CA ASP A 51 19.40 -11.02 9.43
C ASP A 51 18.15 -10.32 10.00
N LYS A 52 17.32 -9.74 9.12
CA LYS A 52 16.12 -9.00 9.57
C LYS A 52 15.09 -9.90 10.27
N ALA A 53 15.10 -11.20 9.99
CA ALA A 53 14.22 -12.17 10.64
C ALA A 53 14.44 -12.30 12.16
N ASN A 54 15.67 -12.18 12.65
CA ASN A 54 15.98 -12.32 14.09
C ASN A 54 15.71 -11.05 14.90
N LEU A 55 15.61 -9.89 14.25
CA LEU A 55 15.23 -8.61 14.87
C LEU A 55 13.72 -8.52 15.17
N GLY A 56 12.91 -9.45 14.65
CA GLY A 56 11.47 -9.52 14.89
C GLY A 56 10.63 -8.59 14.00
N PHE A 57 9.30 -8.66 14.13
CA PHE A 57 8.36 -7.91 13.28
C PHE A 57 8.30 -6.41 13.59
N ARG A 58 8.69 -5.99 14.81
CA ARG A 58 8.72 -4.59 15.24
C ARG A 58 10.02 -4.32 16.00
N PHE A 59 10.96 -3.67 15.33
CA PHE A 59 12.17 -3.11 15.96
C PHE A 59 12.37 -1.68 15.44
N PRO A 60 12.80 -0.74 16.30
CA PRO A 60 12.86 0.68 15.93
C PRO A 60 13.93 0.97 14.86
N CYS A 61 15.13 0.38 14.98
CA CYS A 61 16.27 0.52 14.06
C CYS A 61 17.30 -0.59 14.30
N ASN A 62 18.18 -0.89 13.33
CA ASN A 62 19.30 -1.83 13.48
C ASN A 62 20.65 -1.09 13.68
N GLY A 63 20.68 -0.11 14.58
CA GLY A 63 21.87 0.66 14.96
C GLY A 63 22.46 1.57 13.85
N PRO A 64 23.39 2.49 14.21
CA PRO A 64 23.92 3.51 13.30
C PRO A 64 24.96 3.00 12.28
N GLY A 65 25.41 1.74 12.39
CA GLY A 65 26.57 1.21 11.64
C GLY A 65 26.40 1.08 10.13
N ARG A 66 25.25 1.48 9.57
CA ARG A 66 24.93 1.38 8.13
C ARG A 66 24.25 2.64 7.55
N GLY A 67 24.52 3.81 8.13
CA GLY A 67 24.13 5.10 7.53
C GLY A 67 22.64 5.45 7.64
N GLU A 68 22.01 5.12 8.77
CA GLU A 68 20.58 5.28 9.09
C GLU A 68 19.65 4.20 8.50
N THR A 69 18.89 3.52 9.38
CA THR A 69 17.98 2.41 9.03
C THR A 69 16.52 2.68 9.46
N CYS A 70 16.10 3.94 9.45
CA CYS A 70 14.71 4.36 9.75
C CYS A 70 13.77 4.11 8.57
#